data_AF-A0A4R8QCP0-F1
#
_entry.id   AF-A0A4R8QCP0-F1
#
_cell.length_a   1.000
_cell.length_b   1.000
_cell.length_c   1.000
_cell.angle_alpha   90.00
_cell.angle_beta   90.00
_cell.angle_gamma   90.00
#
_symmetry.space_group_name_H-M   'P 1'
#
loop_
_entity.id
_entity.type
_entity.pdbx_description
1 polymer ?
#
loop_
_entity_poly.entity_id
_entity_poly.type
_entity_poly.pdbx_seq_one_letter_code
_entity_poly.pdbx_strand_id
1 'polypeptide(L)' 'MRLLNTRTIEVEELIEGNIPAYSILSHTWEKEDVSFQDMERQAHSPKAGYQKLLAICAQSLRGGFDYI' A
#
# COMPACT_ATOMS: atom_id res chain seq x y z
N MET A 1 -13.38 4.48 -1.97
CA MET A 1 -12.48 3.58 -1.21
C MET A 1 -11.05 4.03 -1.44
N ARG A 2 -10.18 3.99 -0.43
CA ARG A 2 -8.75 4.30 -0.60
C ARG A 2 -7.95 3.02 -0.72
N LEU A 3 -7.17 2.88 -1.80
CA LEU A 3 -6.29 1.74 -2.04
C LEU A 3 -4.86 2.21 -2.27
N LEU A 4 -3.90 1.37 -1.93
CA LEU A 4 -2.49 1.60 -2.24
C LEU A 4 -2.18 1.06 -3.64
N ASN A 5 -1.70 1.93 -4.53
CA ASN A 5 -1.19 1.50 -5.83
C ASN A 5 0.17 0.81 -5.65
N THR A 6 0.28 -0.43 -6.12
CA THR A 6 1.47 -1.26 -5.93
C THR A 6 2.67 -0.81 -6.78
N ARG A 7 2.44 0.00 -7.81
CA ARG A 7 3.45 0.49 -8.75
C ARG A 7 4.02 1.83 -8.31
N THR A 8 3.16 2.72 -7.85
CA THR A 8 3.56 4.08 -7.43
C THR A 8 3.82 4.17 -5.93
N ILE A 9 3.29 3.21 -5.14
CA ILE A 9 3.34 3.24 -3.68
C ILE A 9 2.63 4.49 -3.13
N GLU A 10 1.58 4.92 -3.82
CA GLU A 10 0.75 6.06 -3.46
C GLU A 10 -0.68 5.60 -3.16
N VAL A 11 -1.31 6.26 -2.20
CA VAL A 11 -2.71 5.97 -1.86
C VAL A 11 -3.62 6.74 -2.80
N GLU A 12 -4.47 6.02 -3.52
CA GLU A 12 -5.43 6.57 -4.46
C GLU A 12 -6.85 6.46 -3.88
N GLU A 13 -7.64 7.51 -4.03
CA GLU A 13 -9.06 7.49 -3.71
C GLU A 13 -9.88 7.10 -4.94
N LEU A 14 -10.47 5.91 -4.89
CA LEU A 14 -11.28 5.33 -5.94
C LEU A 14 -12.77 5.57 -5.66
N ILE A 15 -13.47 6.04 -6.68
CA ILE A 15 -14.91 6.34 -6.63
C ILE A 15 -15.71 5.03 -6.73
N GLU A 16 -16.82 4.97 -6.00
CA GLU A 16 -17.74 3.82 -6.03
C GLU A 16 -18.23 3.53 -7.45
N GLY A 17 -18.14 2.27 -7.87
CA GLY A 17 -18.54 1.80 -9.21
C GLY A 17 -17.39 1.41 -10.14
N ASN A 18 -16.14 1.79 -9.83
CA ASN A 18 -14.96 1.37 -10.59
C ASN A 18 -13.80 0.96 -9.65
N ILE A 19 -14.09 0.02 -8.76
CA ILE A 19 -13.09 -0.54 -7.86
C ILE A 19 -12.42 -1.73 -8.59
N PRO A 20 -11.12 -1.66 -8.93
CA PRO A 20 -10.40 -2.75 -9.57
C PRO A 20 -10.21 -3.91 -8.59
N ALA A 21 -9.79 -5.07 -9.09
CA ALA A 21 -9.38 -6.16 -8.22
C ALA A 21 -8.16 -5.74 -7.39
N TYR A 22 -8.23 -5.97 -6.07
CA TYR A 22 -7.17 -5.62 -5.14
C TYR A 22 -6.86 -6.79 -4.21
N SER A 23 -5.64 -6.80 -3.71
CA SER A 23 -5.18 -7.77 -2.71
C SER A 23 -5.42 -7.22 -1.31
N ILE A 24 -5.69 -8.07 -0.32
CA ILE A 24 -5.84 -7.64 1.08
C ILE A 24 -4.69 -8.20 1.88
N LEU A 25 -4.11 -7.37 2.74
CA LEU A 25 -3.05 -7.78 3.65
C LEU A 25 -3.65 -8.22 4.98
N SER A 26 -3.25 -9.42 5.41
CA SER A 26 -3.41 -9.80 6.82
C SER A 26 -2.34 -9.06 7.62
N HIS A 27 -2.70 -7.87 8.08
CA HIS A 27 -1.78 -6.98 8.75
C HIS A 27 -1.49 -7.46 10.19
N THR A 28 -0.21 -7.62 10.52
CA THR A 28 0.26 -7.70 11.91
C THR A 28 0.86 -6.35 12.29
N TRP A 29 0.21 -5.66 13.22
CA TRP A 29 0.66 -4.35 13.72
C TRP A 29 2.02 -4.47 14.43
N GLU A 30 2.97 -3.65 14.02
CA GLU A 30 4.32 -3.53 14.58
C GLU A 30 4.66 -2.05 14.84
N LYS A 31 5.67 -1.82 15.69
CA LYS A 31 6.05 -0.46 16.15
C LYS A 31 6.45 0.51 15.04
N GLU A 32 6.79 0.02 13.85
CA GLU A 32 7.31 0.82 12.74
C GLU A 32 6.37 0.86 11.53
N ASP A 33 5.09 0.54 11.72
CA ASP A 33 4.11 0.66 10.65
C ASP A 33 3.97 2.09 10.13
N VAL A 34 3.65 2.18 8.85
CA VAL A 34 3.52 3.43 8.12
C VAL A 34 2.07 3.87 8.18
N SER A 35 1.84 5.08 8.71
CA SER A 35 0.51 5.68 8.69
C SER A 35 0.22 6.34 7.34
N PHE A 36 -1.07 6.59 7.06
CA PHE A 36 -1.48 7.36 5.88
C PHE A 36 -0.79 8.74 5.82
N GLN A 37 -0.65 9.43 6.95
CA GLN A 37 0.09 10.71 7.01
C GLN A 37 1.58 10.57 6.73
N ASP A 38 2.20 9.44 7.11
CA ASP A 38 3.60 9.18 6.77
C ASP A 38 3.76 9.03 5.26
N MET A 39 2.82 8.38 4.59
CA MET A 39 2.81 8.23 3.13
C MET A 39 2.63 9.56 2.40
N GLU A 40 1.73 10.42 2.87
CA GLU A 40 1.52 11.75 2.27
C GLU A 40 2.71 12.69 2.49
N ARG A 41 3.42 12.57 3.62
CA ARG A 41 4.51 13.49 3.98
C ARG A 41 5.87 13.07 3.42
N GLN A 42 6.13 11.78 3.28
CA GLN A 42 7.41 11.26 2.80
C GLN A 42 7.24 9.83 2.26
N ALA A 43 7.22 9.70 0.94
CA ALA A 43 7.30 8.42 0.24
C ALA A 43 8.61 7.65 0.53
N HIS A 44 9.55 8.19 1.31
CA HIS A 44 10.85 7.55 1.60
C HIS A 44 11.23 7.63 3.08
N SER A 45 10.25 7.54 3.98
CA SER A 45 10.54 7.43 5.41
C SER A 45 11.40 6.18 5.68
N PRO A 46 12.50 6.28 6.44
CA PRO A 46 13.37 5.14 6.75
C PRO A 46 12.74 4.12 7.72
N LYS A 47 11.44 4.24 8.01
CA LYS A 47 10.70 3.31 8.87
C LYS A 47 10.73 1.91 8.29
N ALA A 48 10.96 0.90 9.13
CA ALA A 48 10.94 -0.51 8.71
C ALA A 48 9.61 -0.90 8.02
N GLY A 49 8.49 -0.29 8.42
CA GLY A 49 7.19 -0.50 7.77
C GLY A 49 7.15 -0.10 6.29
N TYR A 50 7.99 0.85 5.84
CA TYR A 50 8.03 1.22 4.43
C TYR A 50 8.66 0.11 3.58
N GLN A 51 9.73 -0.52 4.08
CA GLN A 51 10.31 -1.70 3.42
C GLN A 51 9.33 -2.88 3.35
N LYS A 52 8.54 -3.07 4.42
CA LYS A 52 7.46 -4.06 4.45
C LYS A 52 6.40 -3.75 3.38
N LEU A 53 5.97 -2.49 3.25
CA LEU A 53 5.06 -2.06 2.19
C LEU A 53 5.61 -2.34 0.79
N LEU A 54 6.89 -2.04 0.52
CA LEU A 54 7.52 -2.33 -0.77
C LEU A 54 7.53 -3.84 -1.08
N ALA A 55 7.92 -4.66 -0.11
CA ALA A 55 7.96 -6.11 -0.27
C ALA A 55 6.57 -6.69 -0.58
N ILE A 56 5.56 -6.13 0.08
CA ILE A 56 4.16 -6.48 -0.10
C ILE A 56 3.65 -6.03 -1.48
N CYS A 57 3.93 -4.79 -1.91
CA CYS A 57 3.56 -4.31 -3.25
C CYS A 57 4.18 -5.18 -4.34
N ALA A 58 5.45 -5.57 -4.18
CA ALA A 58 6.10 -6.51 -5.09
C ALA A 58 5.43 -7.89 -5.10
N GLN A 59 4.94 -8.38 -3.95
CA GLN A 59 4.20 -9.64 -3.87
C GLN A 59 2.82 -9.55 -4.54
N SER A 60 2.08 -8.45 -4.33
CA SER A 60 0.78 -8.23 -4.97
C SER A 60 0.90 -8.08 -6.48
N LEU A 61 1.94 -7.39 -6.97
CA LEU A 61 2.25 -7.32 -8.40
C LEU A 61 2.54 -8.70 -9.00
N ARG A 62 3.29 -9.56 -8.31
CA ARG A 62 3.49 -10.95 -8.75
C ARG A 62 2.19 -11.76 -8.81
N GLY A 63 1.23 -11.41 -7.96
CA GLY A 63 -0.12 -12.00 -7.96
C GLY A 63 -1.06 -11.40 -9.01
N GLY A 64 -0.64 -10.39 -9.77
CA GLY A 64 -1.47 -9.72 -10.78
C GLY A 64 -2.40 -8.64 -10.21
N PHE A 65 -2.14 -8.14 -9.00
CA PHE A 65 -2.91 -7.06 -8.38
C PHE A 65 -2.15 -5.74 -8.45
N ASP A 66 -2.78 -4.73 -9.04
CA ASP A 66 -2.23 -3.37 -9.10
C ASP A 66 -2.55 -2.56 -7.82
N TYR A 67 -3.42 -3.09 -6.95
CA TYR A 67 -3.89 -2.41 -5.75
C TYR A 67 -3.89 -3.32 -4.52
N ILE A 68 -3.71 -2.70 -3.35
CA ILE A 68 -3.78 -3.32 -2.02
C ILE A 68 -4.62 -2.48 -1.05
#